data_AF-A0A1I4B525-F1
#
_entry.id   AF-A0A1I4B525-F1
#
_cell.length_a   1.000
_cell.length_b   1.000
_cell.length_c   1.000
_cell.angle_alpha   90.00
_cell.angle_beta   90.00
_cell.angle_gamma   90.00
#
_symmetry.space_group_name_H-M   'P 1'
#
loop_
_entity.id
_entity.type
_entity.pdbx_description
1 polymer ?
#
loop_
_entity_poly.entity_id
_entity_poly.type
_entity_poly.pdbx_seq_one_letter_code
_entity_poly.pdbx_strand_id
1 'polypeptide(L)' 'DFGLHAFDNQSREILLDIIDERHNQASTILSSQIPVSAWYDLIGEQTIADAVLDRIVNSSHRIILKGESLRKGKISTTE' A
#
# COMPACT_ATOMS: atom_id res chain seq x y z
N ASP A 1 -2.12 -3.58 5.99
CA ASP A 1 -1.48 -2.26 5.98
C ASP A 1 -0.33 -2.35 5.00
N PHE A 2 -0.44 -1.63 3.89
CA PHE A 2 0.45 -1.79 2.75
C PHE A 2 1.80 -1.18 3.08
N GLY A 3 2.84 -2.01 2.99
CA GLY A 3 4.20 -1.55 3.01
C GLY A 3 4.76 -1.13 4.38
N LEU A 4 4.33 -1.79 5.45
CA LEU A 4 4.95 -1.61 6.78
C LEU A 4 6.42 -2.05 6.83
N HIS A 5 6.82 -2.96 5.94
CA HIS A 5 8.18 -3.46 5.79
C HIS A 5 8.56 -3.49 4.31
N ALA A 6 9.85 -3.40 4.03
CA ALA A 6 10.38 -3.61 2.69
C ALA A 6 9.99 -5.00 2.18
N PHE A 7 9.62 -5.09 0.91
CA PHE A 7 9.25 -6.35 0.28
C PHE A 7 10.52 -7.17 0.04
N ASP A 8 10.50 -8.46 0.37
CA ASP A 8 11.49 -9.39 -0.16
C ASP A 8 11.18 -9.73 -1.63
N ASN A 9 12.02 -10.56 -2.24
CA ASN A 9 11.83 -10.95 -3.65
C ASN A 9 10.51 -11.71 -3.85
N GLN A 10 10.16 -12.61 -2.94
CA GLN A 10 8.93 -13.39 -3.10
C GLN A 10 7.69 -12.50 -2.98
N SER A 11 7.69 -11.57 -2.02
CA SER A 11 6.54 -10.71 -1.74
C SER A 11 6.28 -9.70 -2.86
N ARG A 12 7.33 -9.18 -3.52
CA ARG A 12 7.15 -8.23 -4.63
C ARG A 12 6.65 -8.91 -5.92
N GLU A 13 7.08 -10.14 -6.19
CA GLU A 13 6.57 -10.94 -7.32
C GLU A 13 5.09 -11.27 -7.11
N ILE A 14 4.72 -11.75 -5.91
CA ILE A 14 3.32 -11.99 -5.54
C ILE A 14 2.49 -10.71 -5.65
N LEU A 15 3.04 -9.57 -5.22
CA LEU A 15 2.35 -8.29 -5.35
C LEU A 15 2.09 -7.96 -6.83
N LEU A 16 3.09 -8.12 -7.70
CA LEU A 16 2.94 -7.89 -9.13
C LEU A 16 1.85 -8.78 -9.72
N ASP A 17 1.89 -10.09 -9.45
CA ASP A 17 0.88 -11.04 -9.96
C ASP A 17 -0.55 -10.64 -9.55
N ILE A 18 -0.75 -10.30 -8.28
CA ILE A 18 -2.06 -9.89 -7.76
C ILE A 18 -2.52 -8.58 -8.41
N ILE A 19 -1.62 -7.62 -8.57
CA ILE A 19 -1.95 -6.33 -9.19
C ILE A 19 -2.25 -6.50 -10.68
N ASP A 20 -1.51 -7.35 -11.38
CA ASP A 20 -1.71 -7.64 -12.81
C ASP A 20 -3.07 -8.28 -13.06
N GLU A 21 -3.47 -9.28 -12.26
CA GLU A 21 -4.77 -9.94 -12.40
C GLU A 21 -5.94 -8.97 -12.16
N ARG A 22 -5.76 -8.01 -11.24
CA ARG A 22 -6.82 -7.07 -10.85
C ARG A 22 -6.89 -5.84 -11.73
N HIS A 23 -5.78 -5.45 -12.35
CA HIS A 23 -5.68 -4.24 -13.16
C HIS A 23 -6.68 -4.29 -14.32
N ASN A 24 -7.49 -3.23 -14.46
CA ASN A 24 -8.60 -3.13 -15.43
C ASN A 24 -9.72 -4.19 -15.31
N GLN A 25 -9.70 -5.06 -14.29
CA GLN A 25 -10.74 -6.07 -14.05
C GLN A 25 -11.60 -5.75 -12.83
N ALA A 26 -10.99 -5.23 -11.75
CA ALA A 26 -11.71 -4.91 -10.51
C ALA A 26 -11.07 -3.76 -9.73
N SER A 27 -11.89 -2.98 -9.03
CA SER A 27 -11.41 -1.92 -8.13
C SER A 27 -10.63 -2.50 -6.95
N THR A 28 -9.46 -1.92 -6.65
CA THR A 28 -8.60 -2.34 -5.53
C THR A 28 -8.46 -1.19 -4.53
N ILE A 29 -8.73 -1.47 -3.26
CA ILE A 29 -8.55 -0.51 -2.17
C ILE A 29 -7.27 -0.87 -1.42
N LEU A 30 -6.32 0.07 -1.36
CA LEU A 30 -5.10 -0.03 -0.59
C LEU A 30 -5.14 0.97 0.56
N SER A 31 -4.79 0.52 1.75
CA SER A 31 -4.56 1.36 2.92
C SER A 31 -3.11 1.25 3.35
N SER A 32 -2.46 2.40 3.56
CA SER A 32 -1.07 2.48 3.98
C SER A 32 -0.88 3.64 4.94
N GLN A 33 -0.06 3.41 5.96
CA GLN A 33 0.51 4.46 6.80
C GLN A 33 1.74 5.12 6.16
N ILE A 34 2.25 4.56 5.07
CA ILE A 34 3.44 5.03 4.35
C ILE A 34 3.00 5.86 3.14
N PRO A 35 3.59 7.06 2.90
CA PRO A 35 3.25 7.86 1.74
C PRO A 35 3.61 7.13 0.43
N VAL A 36 2.79 7.30 -0.60
CA VAL A 36 2.98 6.64 -1.92
C VAL A 36 4.36 6.94 -2.52
N SER A 37 4.93 8.12 -2.23
CA SER A 37 6.28 8.49 -2.69
C SER A 37 7.39 7.56 -2.19
N ALA A 38 7.16 6.84 -1.09
CA ALA A 38 8.11 5.88 -0.54
C ALA A 38 7.86 4.43 -0.99
N TRP A 39 6.78 4.18 -1.74
CA TRP A 39 6.44 2.81 -2.14
C TRP A 39 7.42 2.23 -3.15
N TYR A 40 8.04 3.05 -3.99
CA TYR A 40 9.02 2.61 -4.98
C TYR A 40 10.19 1.89 -4.32
N ASP A 41 10.84 2.56 -3.36
CA ASP A 41 11.98 2.03 -2.62
C ASP A 41 11.59 0.81 -1.78
N LEU A 42 10.36 0.81 -1.26
CA LEU A 42 9.86 -0.23 -0.39
C LEU A 42 9.54 -1.53 -1.12
N ILE A 43 8.91 -1.45 -2.31
CA ILE A 43 8.72 -2.59 -3.20
C ILE A 43 10.09 -3.09 -3.66
N GLY A 44 10.94 -2.16 -4.11
CA GLY A 44 12.28 -2.44 -4.60
C GLY A 44 12.28 -3.27 -5.89
N GLU A 45 13.47 -3.40 -6.47
CA GLU A 45 13.66 -3.87 -7.87
C GLU A 45 12.94 -2.93 -8.85
N GLN A 46 13.75 -2.34 -9.73
CA GLN A 46 13.33 -1.19 -10.53
C GLN A 46 12.09 -1.52 -11.38
N THR A 47 12.11 -2.68 -12.02
CA THR A 47 11.13 -3.11 -13.01
C THR A 47 9.76 -3.39 -12.38
N ILE A 48 9.74 -4.15 -11.29
CA ILE A 48 8.55 -4.54 -10.53
C ILE A 48 7.96 -3.33 -9.84
N ALA A 49 8.79 -2.47 -9.23
CA ALA A 49 8.32 -1.25 -8.61
C ALA A 49 7.63 -0.33 -9.63
N ASP A 50 8.23 -0.11 -10.80
CA ASP A 50 7.62 0.67 -11.88
C ASP A 50 6.31 0.03 -12.37
N ALA A 51 6.32 -1.29 -12.62
CA ALA A 51 5.16 -2.04 -13.09
C ALA A 51 3.97 -1.97 -12.11
N VAL A 52 4.22 -2.19 -10.82
CA VAL A 52 3.21 -2.15 -9.77
C VAL A 52 2.67 -0.73 -9.61
N LEU A 53 3.54 0.28 -9.52
CA LEU A 53 3.10 1.66 -9.32
C LEU A 53 2.32 2.18 -10.54
N ASP A 54 2.71 1.86 -11.76
CA ASP A 54 1.94 2.27 -12.94
C ASP A 54 0.50 1.74 -12.87
N ARG A 55 0.31 0.49 -12.45
CA ARG A 55 -1.03 -0.13 -12.38
C ARG A 55 -1.87 0.39 -11.22
N ILE A 56 -1.29 0.58 -10.04
CA ILE A 56 -2.07 0.95 -8.84
C ILE A 56 -2.13 2.44 -8.59
N VAL A 57 -1.13 3.22 -9.02
CA VAL A 57 -1.00 4.64 -8.68
C VAL A 57 -1.56 5.53 -9.79
N ASN A 58 -1.30 5.20 -11.04
CA ASN A 58 -1.63 6.05 -12.20
C ASN A 58 -3.14 6.29 -12.33
N SER A 59 -3.97 5.27 -12.04
CA SER A 59 -5.44 5.33 -12.11
C SER A 59 -6.13 5.53 -10.75
N SER A 60 -5.39 5.85 -9.70
CA SER A 60 -5.93 5.87 -8.33
C SER A 60 -6.67 7.16 -7.94
N HIS A 61 -7.70 6.99 -7.12
CA HIS A 61 -8.20 8.05 -6.25
C HIS A 61 -7.43 8.02 -4.92
N ARG A 62 -6.74 9.11 -4.59
CA ARG A 62 -5.95 9.20 -3.35
C ARG A 62 -6.71 9.96 -2.28
N ILE A 63 -6.96 9.29 -1.16
CA ILE A 63 -7.60 9.88 0.01
C ILE A 63 -6.57 9.95 1.13
N ILE A 64 -6.12 11.16 1.46
CA ILE A 64 -5.19 11.40 2.56
C ILE A 64 -6.01 11.59 3.84
N LEU A 65 -5.98 10.59 4.71
CA LEU A 65 -6.61 10.67 6.01
C LEU A 65 -5.78 11.53 6.96
N LYS A 66 -6.44 12.44 7.67
CA LYS A 66 -5.84 13.33 8.68
C LYS A 66 -6.63 13.20 9.98
N GLY A 67 -5.96 13.40 11.12
CA GLY A 67 -6.59 13.40 12.44
C GLY A 67 -5.83 12.54 13.44
N GLU A 68 -6.30 12.55 14.69
CA GLU A 68 -5.73 11.74 15.75
C GLU A 68 -6.11 10.26 15.63
N SER A 69 -5.30 9.39 16.22
CA SER A 69 -5.62 7.97 16.31
C SER A 69 -6.90 7.74 17.11
N LEU A 70 -7.89 7.11 16.48
CA LEU A 70 -9.13 6.68 17.13
C LEU A 70 -8.90 5.63 18.25
N ARG A 71 -7.68 5.08 18.37
CA ARG A 71 -7.32 4.16 19.47
C ARG A 71 -7.18 4.86 20.81
N LYS A 72 -6.83 6.17 20.84
CA LYS A 72 -6.58 6.94 22.07
C LYS A 72 -7.80 7.02 23.01
N GLY A 73 -9.02 6.82 22.52
CA GLY A 73 -10.25 6.90 23.32
C GLY A 73 -10.84 5.57 23.82
N LYS A 74 -10.23 4.42 23.50
CA LYS A 74 -10.74 3.09 23.89
C LYS A 74 -9.98 2.43 25.04
N ILE A 75 -8.83 2.99 25.43
CA ILE A 75 -8.03 2.50 26.56
C ILE A 75 -8.26 3.47 27.73
N SER A 76 -9.47 3.47 28.29
CA SER A 76 -9.64 3.89 29.67
C SER A 76 -9.42 2.63 30.50
N THR A 77 -8.21 2.47 31.02
CA THR A 77 -7.94 1.55 32.13
C THR A 77 -8.88 1.93 33.26
N THR A 78 -9.86 1.08 33.53
CA THR A 78 -10.62 1.14 34.77
C THR A 78 -9.67 0.70 35.89
N GLU A 79 -9.19 1.65 36.67
CA GLU A 79 -8.78 1.42 38.06
C GLU A 79 -10.00 1.58 38.97
#